data_AF-A0A329UJH9-F1
#
_entry.id   AF-A0A329UJH9-F1
#
_cell.length_a   1.000
_cell.length_b   1.000
_cell.length_c   1.000
_cell.angle_alpha   90.00
_cell.angle_beta   90.00
_cell.angle_gamma   90.00
#
_symmetry.space_group_name_H-M   'P 1'
#
loop_
_entity.id
_entity.type
_entity.pdbx_description
1 polymer ?
#
loop_
_entity_poly.entity_id
_entity_poly.type
_entity_poly.pdbx_seq_one_letter_code
_entity_poly.pdbx_strand_id
1 'polypeptide(L)' 'MGAVLTILAAGIVVPALPYLLSFAAGAMLYVVVEELIPEMSQGQHSNVGTVFFAVGFSVMMVLDVALG' A
#
# COMPACT_ATOMS: atom_id res chain seq x y z
N MET A 1 -16.44 29.20 -6.68
CA MET A 1 -17.42 28.68 -5.70
C MET A 1 -17.03 27.28 -5.23
N GLY A 2 -16.98 26.27 -6.11
CA GLY A 2 -16.61 24.89 -5.74
C GLY A 2 -15.23 24.74 -5.08
N ALA A 3 -14.19 25.41 -5.61
CA ALA A 3 -12.84 25.36 -5.03
C ALA A 3 -12.75 25.91 -3.59
N VAL A 4 -13.58 26.89 -3.24
CA VAL A 4 -13.60 27.48 -1.88
C VAL A 4 -14.24 26.50 -0.91
N LEU A 5 -15.31 25.81 -1.33
CA LEU A 5 -15.95 24.76 -0.56
C LEU A 5 -15.02 23.57 -0.31
N THR A 6 -14.27 23.14 -1.34
CA THR A 6 -13.31 22.03 -1.18
C THR A 6 -12.15 22.39 -0.27
N ILE A 7 -11.64 23.62 -0.31
CA ILE A 7 -10.56 24.08 0.58
C ILE A 7 -11.03 24.13 2.05
N LEU A 8 -12.25 24.63 2.31
CA LEU A 8 -12.83 24.64 3.67
C LEU A 8 -13.07 23.22 4.21
N ALA A 9 -13.58 22.32 3.38
CA ALA A 9 -13.77 20.92 3.76
C ALA A 9 -12.43 20.18 3.96
N ALA A 10 -11.44 20.45 3.10
CA ALA A 10 -10.11 19.84 3.20
C ALA A 10 -9.41 20.19 4.52
N GLY A 11 -9.61 21.39 5.07
CA GLY A 11 -9.05 21.77 6.37
C GLY A 11 -9.45 20.85 7.53
N ILE A 12 -10.59 20.19 7.44
CA ILE A 12 -11.08 19.23 8.45
C ILE A 12 -10.62 17.80 8.14
N VAL A 13 -10.57 17.42 6.85
CA VAL A 13 -10.26 16.05 6.42
C VAL A 13 -8.77 15.77 6.44
N VAL A 14 -7.93 16.73 6.00
CA VAL A 14 -6.47 16.58 5.95
C VAL A 14 -5.83 16.14 7.28
N PRO A 15 -6.19 16.68 8.46
CA PRO A 15 -5.63 16.19 9.72
C PRO A 15 -6.13 14.78 10.11
N ALA A 16 -7.26 14.33 9.59
CA ALA A 16 -7.77 12.97 9.80
C ALA A 16 -7.15 11.94 8.82
N LEU A 17 -6.68 12.38 7.65
CA LEU A 17 -6.04 11.52 6.64
C LEU A 17 -4.90 10.65 7.20
N PRO A 18 -3.93 11.12 8.00
CA PRO A 18 -2.85 10.25 8.47
C PRO A 18 -3.36 9.08 9.34
N TYR A 19 -4.43 9.29 10.11
CA TYR A 19 -5.05 8.22 10.90
C TYR A 19 -5.77 7.21 10.01
N LEU A 20 -6.46 7.67 8.97
CA LEU A 20 -7.12 6.78 8.01
C LEU A 20 -6.13 6.02 7.13
N LEU A 21 -5.06 6.69 6.68
CA LEU A 21 -4.00 6.10 5.87
C LEU A 21 -3.16 5.10 6.67
N SER A 22 -2.87 5.38 7.95
CA SER A 22 -2.18 4.41 8.81
C SER A 22 -3.03 3.17 9.09
N PHE A 23 -4.35 3.33 9.27
CA PHE A 23 -5.27 2.21 9.37
C PHE A 23 -5.31 1.38 8.07
N ALA A 24 -5.41 2.04 6.91
CA ALA A 24 -5.38 1.37 5.61
C ALA A 24 -4.06 0.64 5.35
N ALA A 25 -2.92 1.25 5.71
CA ALA A 25 -1.60 0.62 5.61
C ALA A 25 -1.53 -0.64 6.49
N GLY A 26 -2.03 -0.58 7.72
CA GLY A 26 -2.11 -1.73 8.62
C GLY A 26 -2.95 -2.88 8.04
N ALA A 27 -4.11 -2.58 7.46
CA ALA A 27 -4.96 -3.59 6.81
C ALA A 27 -4.25 -4.26 5.62
N MET A 28 -3.54 -3.49 4.79
CA MET A 28 -2.78 -4.03 3.67
C MET A 28 -1.63 -4.93 4.15
N LEU A 29 -0.93 -4.58 5.22
CA LEU A 29 0.12 -5.45 5.80
C LEU A 29 -0.45 -6.75 6.35
N TYR A 30 -1.60 -6.73 7.01
CA TYR A 30 -2.27 -7.92 7.53
C TYR A 30 -2.63 -8.89 6.40
N VAL A 31 -3.30 -8.41 5.34
CA VAL A 31 -3.68 -9.22 4.17
C VAL A 31 -2.44 -9.83 3.49
N VAL A 32 -1.36 -9.05 3.34
CA VAL A 32 -0.12 -9.56 2.74
C VAL A 32 0.47 -10.70 3.59
N VAL A 33 0.50 -10.56 4.91
CA VAL A 33 1.13 -11.55 5.80
C VAL A 33 0.28 -12.81 5.95
N GLU A 34 -1.03 -12.67 6.10
CA GLU A 34 -1.91 -13.81 6.39
C GLU A 34 -2.46 -14.52 5.15
N GLU A 35 -2.57 -13.82 4.02
CA GLU A 35 -3.10 -14.41 2.78
C GLU A 35 -1.98 -14.61 1.77
N LEU A 36 -1.27 -13.55 1.38
CA LEU A 36 -0.33 -13.60 0.25
C LEU A 36 0.93 -14.41 0.55
N ILE A 37 1.57 -14.24 1.72
CA ILE A 37 2.77 -15.01 2.09
C ILE A 37 2.49 -16.53 2.13
N PRO A 38 1.44 -17.02 2.83
CA PRO A 38 1.15 -18.45 2.84
C PRO A 38 0.69 -18.99 1.48
N GLU A 39 -0.08 -18.23 0.69
CA GLU A 39 -0.46 -18.64 -0.68
C GLU A 39 0.79 -18.84 -1.55
N MET A 40 1.75 -17.91 -1.45
CA MET A 40 3.04 -18.03 -2.15
C MET A 40 3.90 -19.18 -1.60
N SER A 41 3.84 -19.47 -0.29
CA SER A 41 4.67 -20.51 0.33
C SER A 41 4.10 -21.94 0.18
N GLN A 42 2.80 -22.11 -0.04
CA GLN A 42 2.15 -23.43 -0.11
C GLN A 42 2.18 -24.06 -1.52
N GLY A 43 2.49 -23.29 -2.57
CA GLY A 43 2.65 -23.83 -3.93
C GLY A 43 3.95 -24.64 -4.08
N GLN A 44 3.91 -25.71 -4.89
CA GLN A 44 5.09 -26.57 -5.16
C GLN A 44 6.31 -25.84 -5.78
N HIS A 45 6.14 -24.56 -6.16
CA HIS A 45 7.19 -23.64 -6.62
C HIS A 45 7.28 -22.38 -5.75
N SER A 46 7.22 -22.54 -4.43
CA SER A 46 7.25 -21.45 -3.43
C SER A 46 8.30 -20.37 -3.70
N ASN A 47 9.49 -20.79 -4.15
CA ASN A 47 10.59 -19.87 -4.45
C ASN A 47 10.29 -18.90 -5.60
N VAL A 48 9.51 -19.32 -6.60
CA VAL A 48 9.18 -18.49 -7.77
C VAL A 48 8.24 -17.35 -7.35
N GLY A 49 7.21 -17.64 -6.57
CA GLY A 49 6.28 -16.65 -6.05
C GLY A 49 6.99 -15.58 -5.20
N THR A 50 7.82 -16.01 -4.25
CA THR A 50 8.59 -15.09 -3.40
C THR A 50 9.55 -14.21 -4.20
N VAL A 51 10.22 -14.76 -5.23
CA VAL A 51 11.13 -13.98 -6.09
C VAL A 51 10.36 -12.93 -6.90
N PHE A 52 9.22 -13.27 -7.50
CA PHE A 52 8.40 -12.29 -8.22
C PHE A 52 7.84 -11.20 -7.30
N PHE A 53 7.44 -11.54 -6.07
CA PHE A 53 7.03 -10.56 -5.07
C PHE A 53 8.17 -9.60 -4.72
N ALA A 54 9.37 -10.13 -4.44
CA ALA A 54 10.55 -9.31 -4.12
C ALA A 54 10.94 -8.39 -5.29
N VAL A 55 10.89 -8.89 -6.52
CA VAL A 55 11.14 -8.08 -7.72
C VAL A 55 10.08 -7.00 -7.88
N GLY A 56 8.79 -7.33 -7.75
CA GLY A 56 7.70 -6.36 -7.85
C GLY A 56 7.80 -5.25 -6.79
N PHE A 57 8.09 -5.62 -5.54
CA PHE A 57 8.34 -4.66 -4.46
C PHE A 57 9.56 -3.77 -4.75
N SER A 58 10.64 -4.35 -5.27
CA SER A 58 11.84 -3.58 -5.66
C SER A 58 11.54 -2.60 -6.79
N VAL A 59 10.79 -3.01 -7.81
CA VAL A 59 10.38 -2.14 -8.92
C VAL A 59 9.48 -1.01 -8.41
N MET A 60 8.52 -1.29 -7.53
CA MET A 60 7.69 -0.27 -6.91
C MET A 60 8.54 0.75 -6.14
N MET A 61 9.47 0.31 -5.29
CA MET A 61 10.37 1.22 -4.57
C MET A 61 11.21 2.08 -5.51
N VAL A 62 11.74 1.50 -6.60
CA VAL A 62 12.51 2.26 -7.59
C VAL A 62 11.64 3.30 -8.29
N LEU A 63 10.40 2.95 -8.66
CA LEU A 63 9.47 3.89 -9.29
C LEU A 63 9.05 5.02 -8.32
N ASP A 64 8.79 4.71 -7.05
CA ASP A 64 8.45 5.70 -6.02
C ASP A 64 9.59 6.70 -5.79
N VAL A 65 10.83 6.22 -5.69
CA VAL A 65 12.02 7.08 -5.53
C VAL A 65 12.34 7.88 -6.82
N ALA A 66 12.05 7.34 -8.00
CA ALA A 66 12.36 8.00 -9.27
C ALA A 66 11.28 8.99 -9.73
N LEU A 67 10.01 8.79 -9.35
CA LEU A 67 8.86 9.62 -9.75
C LEU A 67 8.34 10.51 -8.62
N GLY A 68 8.65 10.19 -7.36
CA GLY A 68 8.39 11.02 -6.18
C GLY A 68 9.40 12.14 -6.01
#